data_AF-A0A2P6Q2K0-F1
#
_entry.id   AF-A0A2P6Q2K0-F1
#
_cell.length_a   1.000
_cell.length_b   1.000
_cell.length_c   1.000
_cell.angle_alpha   90.00
_cell.angle_beta   90.00
_cell.angle_gamma   90.00
#
_symmetry.space_group_name_H-M   'P 1'
#
loop_
_entity.id
_entity.type
_entity.pdbx_description
1 polymer ?
#
loop_
_entity_poly.entity_id
_entity_poly.type
_entity_poly.pdbx_seq_one_letter_code
_entity_poly.pdbx_strand_id
1 'polypeptide(L)'
;MKGSIQVFFLLAMLMALAAITLSASTPEEDQQEWFSDEENDNPKEPSDDLPATLSQPKTSLRGASRFLATRAVATTCDKNPKVCKAAGSAGRDCCKKKCVNLKTDRVNCGKCGRKCKYSEICCKGKCLNPMSDKKNCGSCNNKCKKGSSCVYGMCSYA
;
A
#
# COMPACT_ATOMS: atom_id res chain seq x y z
N MET A 1 30.55 -37.41 -34.70
CA MET A 1 30.28 -36.91 -33.33
C MET A 1 31.31 -35.88 -32.84
N LYS A 2 32.62 -36.05 -33.06
CA LYS A 2 33.64 -35.04 -32.67
C LYS A 2 33.52 -33.69 -33.41
N GLY A 3 33.18 -33.68 -34.70
CA GLY A 3 33.00 -32.44 -35.47
C GLY A 3 31.78 -31.61 -35.04
N SER A 4 30.65 -32.27 -34.76
CA SER A 4 29.41 -31.59 -34.35
C SER A 4 29.53 -30.88 -33.00
N ILE A 5 30.30 -31.47 -32.07
CA ILE A 5 30.55 -30.87 -30.75
C ILE A 5 31.41 -29.61 -30.87
N GLN A 6 32.42 -29.60 -31.74
CA GLN A 6 33.25 -28.42 -31.97
C GLN A 6 32.47 -27.27 -32.61
N VAL A 7 31.55 -27.57 -33.53
CA VAL A 7 30.65 -26.55 -34.13
C VAL A 7 29.74 -25.93 -33.07
N PHE A 8 29.21 -26.73 -32.14
CA PHE A 8 28.38 -26.20 -31.05
C PHE A 8 29.16 -25.25 -30.13
N PHE A 9 30.40 -25.60 -29.77
CA PHE A 9 31.25 -24.72 -28.94
C PHE A 9 31.62 -23.42 -29.66
N LEU A 10 31.88 -23.45 -30.97
CA LEU A 10 32.14 -22.25 -31.76
C LEU A 10 30.93 -21.33 -31.84
N LEU A 11 29.72 -21.89 -32.03
CA LEU A 11 28.48 -21.11 -32.04
C LEU A 11 28.17 -20.49 -30.67
N ALA A 12 28.39 -21.24 -29.58
CA ALA A 12 28.19 -20.73 -28.23
C ALA A 12 29.16 -19.57 -27.88
N MET A 13 30.43 -19.67 -28.30
CA MET A 13 31.42 -18.60 -28.14
C MET A 13 31.05 -17.34 -28.93
N LEU A 14 30.57 -17.48 -30.17
CA LEU A 14 30.13 -16.35 -30.99
C LEU A 14 28.93 -15.61 -30.37
N MET A 15 27.96 -16.34 -29.82
CA MET A 15 26.79 -15.73 -29.17
C MET A 15 27.16 -15.02 -27.86
N ALA A 16 28.16 -15.52 -27.13
CA ALA A 16 28.67 -14.87 -25.92
C ALA A 16 29.40 -13.55 -26.21
N LEU A 17 30.12 -13.48 -27.33
CA LEU A 17 30.81 -12.25 -27.77
C LEU A 17 29.84 -11.16 -28.24
N ALA A 18 28.69 -11.54 -28.81
CA ALA A 18 27.64 -10.60 -29.24
C ALA A 18 26.84 -9.98 -28.06
N ALA A 19 26.95 -10.53 -26.85
CA ALA A 19 26.22 -10.06 -25.67
C ALA A 19 26.94 -8.91 -24.91
N ILE A 20 28.17 -8.55 -25.29
CA ILE A 20 28.99 -7.58 -24.54
C ILE A 20 28.86 -6.14 -25.09
N THR A 21 28.19 -5.90 -26.23
CA THR A 21 28.09 -4.55 -26.83
C THR A 21 26.78 -3.79 -26.57
N LEU A 22 26.05 -4.10 -25.49
CA LEU A 22 24.88 -3.30 -25.06
C LEU A 22 25.11 -2.67 -23.69
N SER A 23 26.04 -1.72 -23.63
CA SER A 23 26.11 -0.71 -22.56
C SER A 23 26.95 0.49 -23.02
N ALA A 24 26.40 1.27 -23.96
CA ALA A 24 26.88 2.60 -24.29
C ALA A 24 25.69 3.50 -24.62
N SER A 25 25.06 4.06 -23.59
CA SER A 25 24.21 5.25 -23.70
C SER A 25 24.99 6.41 -23.09
N THR A 26 25.49 7.30 -23.94
CA THR A 26 26.07 8.60 -23.61
C THR A 26 24.99 9.55 -23.06
N PRO A 27 25.34 10.50 -22.18
CA PRO A 27 24.51 11.68 -21.94
C PRO A 27 24.87 12.75 -23.00
N GLU A 28 23.95 13.06 -23.91
CA GLU A 28 24.02 14.26 -24.75
C GLU A 28 23.27 15.39 -24.03
N GLU A 29 24.03 16.39 -23.59
CA GLU A 29 23.58 17.77 -23.50
C GLU A 29 23.37 18.30 -24.92
N ASP A 30 22.20 18.87 -25.21
CA ASP A 30 22.12 20.04 -26.07
C ASP A 30 20.86 20.84 -25.77
N GLN A 31 21.06 22.15 -25.66
CA GLN A 31 20.14 23.17 -25.19
C GLN A 31 19.41 23.86 -26.35
N GLN A 32 18.30 24.50 -25.97
CA GLN A 32 17.79 25.80 -26.44
C GLN A 32 16.45 25.83 -27.22
N GLU A 33 15.41 26.12 -26.44
CA GLU A 33 14.34 27.13 -26.59
C GLU A 33 14.08 27.79 -27.97
N TRP A 34 12.78 27.97 -28.32
CA TRP A 34 12.10 29.29 -28.36
C TRP A 34 10.66 29.25 -28.92
N PHE A 35 9.91 30.32 -28.59
CA PHE A 35 8.54 30.77 -28.95
C PHE A 35 7.38 30.32 -28.03
N SER A 36 6.96 31.10 -27.01
CA SER A 36 6.32 32.45 -26.97
C SER A 36 4.90 32.45 -27.52
N ASP A 37 3.85 33.04 -26.93
CA ASP A 37 3.51 33.65 -25.63
C ASP A 37 1.98 33.85 -25.75
N GLU A 38 1.17 33.58 -24.72
CA GLU A 38 -0.05 34.36 -24.44
C GLU A 38 -0.58 34.07 -23.02
N GLU A 39 -0.02 34.85 -22.08
CA GLU A 39 -0.66 35.75 -21.11
C GLU A 39 -1.99 35.39 -20.37
N ASN A 40 -1.90 35.52 -19.03
CA ASN A 40 -2.91 35.84 -18.00
C ASN A 40 -3.98 34.77 -17.63
N ASP A 41 -4.26 34.47 -16.36
CA ASP A 41 -4.37 35.36 -15.19
C ASP A 41 -4.04 34.60 -13.88
N ASN A 42 -3.39 35.29 -12.95
CA ASN A 42 -2.90 34.80 -11.67
C ASN A 42 -3.89 35.13 -10.52
N PRO A 43 -4.36 34.13 -9.75
CA PRO A 43 -4.84 34.38 -8.39
C PRO A 43 -3.91 33.78 -7.32
N LYS A 44 -3.07 34.67 -6.76
CA LYS A 44 -2.66 34.82 -5.36
C LYS A 44 -2.92 33.63 -4.40
N GLU A 45 -1.85 32.91 -4.07
CA GLU A 45 -1.71 32.04 -2.90
C GLU A 45 -2.15 32.70 -1.58
N PRO A 46 -2.80 31.94 -0.69
CA PRO A 46 -2.62 32.09 0.73
C PRO A 46 -2.06 30.80 1.35
N SER A 47 -0.98 30.98 2.12
CA SER A 47 -0.37 29.99 3.01
C SER A 47 -1.37 29.47 4.05
N ASP A 48 -1.78 28.21 3.94
CA ASP A 48 -2.51 27.48 4.99
C ASP A 48 -1.55 26.58 5.79
N ASP A 49 -0.85 27.22 6.73
CA ASP A 49 -0.35 26.54 7.92
C ASP A 49 -1.49 26.41 8.95
N LEU A 50 -1.58 25.23 9.56
CA LEU A 50 -2.35 24.80 10.74
C LEU A 50 -3.67 24.02 10.57
N PRO A 51 -3.89 22.99 11.42
CA PRO A 51 -4.86 21.94 11.21
C PRO A 51 -6.29 22.36 11.54
N ALA A 52 -7.21 22.03 10.63
CA ALA A 52 -8.65 22.09 10.84
C ALA A 52 -9.08 21.12 11.96
N THR A 53 -9.15 21.68 13.17
CA THR A 53 -10.34 21.68 14.02
C THR A 53 -11.43 20.67 13.64
N LEU A 54 -11.61 19.71 14.55
CA LEU A 54 -12.85 18.95 14.76
C LEU A 54 -14.06 19.88 14.57
N SER A 55 -14.91 19.55 13.59
CA SER A 55 -16.28 20.06 13.50
C SER A 55 -17.07 19.55 14.70
N GLN A 56 -17.03 20.32 15.80
CA GLN A 56 -17.96 20.14 16.90
C GLN A 56 -19.33 20.68 16.49
N PRO A 57 -20.44 19.96 16.76
CA PRO A 57 -21.75 20.58 16.73
C PRO A 57 -21.76 21.69 17.78
N LYS A 58 -22.02 22.93 17.35
CA LYS A 58 -22.24 24.07 18.25
C LYS A 58 -23.59 23.90 18.95
N THR A 59 -23.65 23.05 19.96
CA THR A 59 -24.72 23.13 20.96
C THR A 59 -24.33 24.22 21.96
N SER A 60 -25.18 25.24 22.03
CA SER A 60 -25.07 26.35 22.97
C SER A 60 -24.98 25.84 24.41
N LEU A 61 -23.84 26.06 25.06
CA LEU A 61 -23.61 25.77 26.48
C LEU A 61 -23.20 27.05 27.20
N ARG A 62 -24.14 28.02 27.26
CA ARG A 62 -24.11 29.03 28.33
C ARG A 62 -24.53 28.33 29.62
N GLY A 63 -23.56 27.97 30.46
CA GLY A 63 -23.84 27.58 31.86
C GLY A 63 -23.20 26.28 32.39
N ALA A 64 -22.10 25.77 31.84
CA ALA A 64 -21.38 24.65 32.46
C ALA A 64 -20.09 25.12 33.13
N SER A 65 -20.14 25.09 34.46
CA SER A 65 -19.06 25.16 35.44
C SER A 65 -17.70 24.62 34.93
N ARG A 66 -16.64 25.44 35.01
CA ARG A 66 -15.27 25.15 34.55
C ARG A 66 -14.54 24.09 35.41
N PHE A 67 -15.26 23.37 36.26
CA PHE A 67 -14.70 22.42 37.22
C PHE A 67 -14.31 21.07 36.61
N LEU A 68 -14.55 20.83 35.32
CA LEU A 68 -14.11 19.62 34.61
C LEU A 68 -13.39 19.94 33.29
N ALA A 69 -12.64 21.04 33.23
CA ALA A 69 -11.60 21.19 32.21
C ALA A 69 -10.34 20.41 32.61
N THR A 70 -10.48 19.14 32.98
CA THR A 70 -9.34 18.24 33.00
C THR A 70 -8.87 18.11 31.55
N ARG A 71 -7.63 18.53 31.28
CA ARG A 71 -6.95 18.21 30.01
C ARG A 71 -7.20 16.73 29.74
N ALA A 72 -8.03 16.42 28.74
CA ALA A 72 -8.23 15.06 28.31
C ALA A 72 -6.88 14.57 27.78
N VAL A 73 -6.10 13.92 28.64
CA VAL A 73 -4.85 13.29 28.23
C VAL A 73 -5.26 12.30 27.15
N ALA A 74 -4.78 12.51 25.93
CA ALA A 74 -5.01 11.61 24.80
C ALA A 74 -4.55 10.21 25.23
N THR A 75 -5.51 9.40 25.67
CA THR A 75 -5.21 8.14 26.30
C THR A 75 -5.02 7.13 25.19
N THR A 76 -3.85 6.51 25.16
CA THR A 76 -3.50 5.50 24.17
C THR A 76 -4.14 4.15 24.51
N CYS A 77 -4.28 3.27 23.51
CA CYS A 77 -5.06 2.04 23.67
C CYS A 77 -4.45 1.01 24.64
N ASP A 78 -3.16 1.12 24.95
CA ASP A 78 -2.46 0.32 25.97
C ASP A 78 -2.98 0.63 27.38
N LYS A 79 -3.41 1.87 27.63
CA LYS A 79 -4.00 2.30 28.91
C LYS A 79 -5.52 2.23 28.90
N ASN A 80 -6.15 2.50 27.75
CA ASN A 80 -7.61 2.43 27.59
C ASN A 80 -7.98 1.67 26.31
N PRO A 81 -8.11 0.33 26.36
CA PRO A 81 -8.44 -0.46 25.16
C PRO A 81 -9.79 -0.12 24.52
N LYS A 82 -10.70 0.56 25.24
CA LYS A 82 -12.01 0.95 24.70
C LYS A 82 -11.90 1.97 23.56
N VAL A 83 -10.81 2.73 23.47
CA VAL A 83 -10.61 3.71 22.39
C VAL A 83 -10.61 3.06 21.00
N CYS A 84 -10.17 1.80 20.89
CA CYS A 84 -10.20 1.05 19.63
C CYS A 84 -11.60 0.52 19.26
N LYS A 85 -12.58 0.64 20.15
CA LYS A 85 -13.98 0.30 19.84
C LYS A 85 -14.78 1.54 19.41
N ALA A 86 -14.23 2.74 19.54
CA ALA A 86 -14.87 3.97 19.12
C ALA A 86 -15.08 3.99 17.59
N ALA A 87 -16.16 4.61 17.15
CA ALA A 87 -16.42 4.84 15.74
C ALA A 87 -15.26 5.66 15.11
N GLY A 88 -14.84 5.29 13.90
CA GLY A 88 -13.72 5.93 13.21
C GLY A 88 -12.33 5.45 13.63
N SER A 89 -12.21 4.58 14.63
CA SER A 89 -10.93 3.93 14.92
C SER A 89 -10.48 3.01 13.78
N ALA A 90 -9.18 2.92 13.54
CA ALA A 90 -8.61 2.09 12.46
C ALA A 90 -8.78 0.57 12.67
N GLY A 91 -9.25 0.16 13.85
CA GLY A 91 -9.61 -1.22 14.16
C GLY A 91 -9.72 -1.45 15.66
N ARG A 92 -10.15 -2.66 16.03
CA ARG A 92 -10.53 -3.00 17.42
C ARG A 92 -9.37 -3.48 18.29
N ASP A 93 -8.22 -3.71 17.68
CA ASP A 93 -7.07 -4.34 18.32
C ASP A 93 -6.00 -3.29 18.65
N CYS A 94 -5.42 -3.36 19.84
CA CYS A 94 -4.36 -2.45 20.24
C CYS A 94 -2.98 -3.04 19.95
N CYS A 95 -2.21 -2.38 19.10
CA CYS A 95 -0.82 -2.72 18.81
C CYS A 95 0.09 -1.51 19.01
N LYS A 96 1.03 -1.60 19.96
CA LYS A 96 2.02 -0.53 20.25
C LYS A 96 1.36 0.85 20.38
N LYS A 97 0.33 0.98 21.23
CA LYS A 97 -0.44 2.22 21.49
C LYS A 97 -1.33 2.70 20.34
N LYS A 98 -1.38 1.99 19.21
CA LYS A 98 -2.22 2.29 18.05
C LYS A 98 -3.33 1.26 17.88
N CYS A 99 -4.50 1.71 17.47
CA CYS A 99 -5.59 0.83 17.08
C CYS A 99 -5.37 0.33 15.66
N VAL A 100 -5.50 -0.97 15.45
CA VAL A 100 -5.35 -1.64 14.15
C VAL A 100 -6.42 -2.71 14.01
N ASN A 101 -6.61 -3.21 12.79
CA ASN A 101 -7.52 -4.32 12.53
C ASN A 101 -6.71 -5.58 12.19
N LEU A 102 -6.58 -6.51 13.12
CA LEU A 102 -5.79 -7.73 12.89
C LEU A 102 -6.37 -8.61 11.77
N LYS A 103 -7.61 -8.36 11.31
CA LYS A 103 -8.25 -9.15 10.26
C LYS A 103 -7.92 -8.68 8.85
N THR A 104 -7.50 -7.43 8.69
CA THR A 104 -7.30 -6.78 7.38
C THR A 104 -5.98 -6.02 7.26
N ASP A 105 -5.35 -5.66 8.37
CA ASP A 105 -4.07 -4.98 8.37
C ASP A 105 -2.93 -5.94 7.98
N ARG A 106 -2.30 -5.64 6.84
CA ARG A 106 -1.21 -6.42 6.27
C ARG A 106 0.05 -6.44 7.13
N VAL A 107 0.30 -5.43 7.95
CA VAL A 107 1.47 -5.36 8.84
C VAL A 107 1.20 -5.88 10.26
N ASN A 108 -0.07 -6.17 10.59
CA ASN A 108 -0.50 -6.71 11.87
C ASN A 108 -1.44 -7.92 11.69
N CYS A 109 -1.22 -8.78 10.70
CA CYS A 109 -2.21 -9.78 10.33
C CYS A 109 -2.30 -10.93 11.34
N GLY A 110 -3.45 -11.04 12.02
CA GLY A 110 -3.73 -12.06 13.03
C GLY A 110 -3.01 -11.84 14.37
N LYS A 111 -1.92 -11.06 14.40
CA LYS A 111 -1.23 -10.60 15.62
C LYS A 111 -0.41 -9.35 15.33
N CYS A 112 -0.16 -8.53 16.36
CA CYS A 112 0.66 -7.33 16.23
C CYS A 112 2.04 -7.64 15.62
N GLY A 113 2.46 -6.84 14.64
CA GLY A 113 3.74 -6.94 13.96
C GLY A 113 3.89 -8.11 12.99
N ARG A 114 2.86 -8.96 12.80
CA ARG A 114 2.90 -10.01 11.78
C ARG A 114 2.63 -9.42 10.41
N LYS A 115 3.70 -9.18 9.67
CA LYS A 115 3.63 -8.72 8.28
C LYS A 115 3.41 -9.90 7.33
N CYS A 116 2.46 -9.77 6.41
CA CYS A 116 2.31 -10.72 5.31
C CYS A 116 3.40 -10.53 4.24
N LYS A 117 3.70 -11.57 3.47
CA LYS A 117 4.69 -11.51 2.38
C LYS A 117 4.27 -10.52 1.28
N TYR A 118 5.18 -10.21 0.36
CA TYR A 118 4.95 -9.24 -0.72
C TYR A 118 3.65 -9.52 -1.50
N SER A 119 3.46 -10.77 -1.93
CA SER A 119 2.30 -11.22 -2.71
C SER A 119 1.09 -11.63 -1.87
N GLU A 120 1.09 -11.38 -0.56
CA GLU A 120 0.02 -11.80 0.34
C GLU A 120 -0.79 -10.61 0.87
N ILE A 121 -2.08 -10.84 1.03
CA ILE A 121 -3.02 -9.93 1.71
C ILE A 121 -3.38 -10.50 3.09
N CYS A 122 -3.78 -9.61 4.00
CA CYS A 122 -4.40 -10.05 5.25
C CYS A 122 -5.90 -10.23 5.05
N CYS A 123 -6.38 -11.45 5.20
CA CYS A 123 -7.79 -11.78 5.08
C CYS A 123 -8.21 -12.63 6.26
N LYS A 124 -9.17 -12.13 7.05
CA LYS A 124 -9.68 -12.81 8.26
C LYS A 124 -8.55 -13.19 9.24
N GLY A 125 -7.51 -12.37 9.31
CA GLY A 125 -6.36 -12.57 10.21
C GLY A 125 -5.38 -13.63 9.73
N LYS A 126 -5.44 -14.03 8.45
CA LYS A 126 -4.50 -14.93 7.81
C LYS A 126 -3.87 -14.25 6.61
N CYS A 127 -2.56 -14.40 6.48
CA CYS A 127 -1.86 -14.03 5.26
C CYS A 127 -2.12 -15.10 4.21
N LEU A 128 -2.59 -14.69 3.04
CA LEU A 128 -2.90 -15.57 1.93
C LEU A 128 -2.60 -14.89 0.60
N ASN A 129 -2.28 -15.68 -0.42
CA ASN A 129 -1.95 -15.17 -1.75
C ASN A 129 -3.22 -15.10 -2.61
N PRO A 130 -3.74 -13.91 -2.94
CA PRO A 130 -4.94 -13.79 -3.75
C PRO A 130 -4.70 -14.21 -5.20
N MET A 131 -3.46 -14.39 -5.65
CA MET A 131 -3.14 -14.79 -7.02
C MET A 131 -3.43 -16.27 -7.30
N SER A 132 -3.51 -17.09 -6.26
CA SER A 132 -3.65 -18.54 -6.37
C SER A 132 -4.64 -19.16 -5.37
N ASP A 133 -5.07 -18.44 -4.34
CA ASP A 133 -6.04 -18.95 -3.37
C ASP A 133 -7.46 -18.94 -3.97
N LYS A 134 -7.97 -20.13 -4.28
CA LYS A 134 -9.34 -20.35 -4.81
C LYS A 134 -10.45 -19.75 -3.94
N LYS A 135 -10.25 -19.59 -2.62
CA LYS A 135 -11.25 -19.03 -1.69
C LYS A 135 -11.16 -17.51 -1.57
N ASN A 136 -10.09 -16.90 -2.10
CA ASN A 136 -9.75 -15.49 -1.93
C ASN A 136 -9.11 -14.92 -3.22
N CYS A 137 -9.62 -15.30 -4.37
CA CYS A 137 -9.00 -15.05 -5.65
C CYS A 137 -9.13 -13.56 -6.03
N GLY A 138 -8.03 -12.85 -6.22
CA GLY A 138 -7.99 -11.41 -6.48
C GLY A 138 -8.34 -10.54 -5.27
N SER A 139 -9.22 -11.00 -4.37
CA SER A 139 -9.59 -10.27 -3.16
C SER A 139 -10.06 -11.21 -2.03
N CYS A 140 -10.06 -10.68 -0.80
CA CYS A 140 -10.48 -11.42 0.39
C CYS A 140 -11.95 -11.88 0.27
N ASN A 141 -12.21 -13.17 0.51
CA ASN A 141 -13.51 -13.82 0.37
C ASN A 141 -14.08 -13.93 -1.05
N ASN A 142 -13.28 -13.71 -2.09
CA ASN A 142 -13.72 -13.98 -3.46
C ASN A 142 -13.46 -15.44 -3.85
N LYS A 143 -14.41 -16.32 -3.56
CA LYS A 143 -14.29 -17.74 -3.85
C LYS A 143 -14.67 -18.04 -5.31
N CYS A 144 -13.82 -18.73 -6.05
CA CYS A 144 -14.14 -19.21 -7.39
C CYS A 144 -15.20 -20.33 -7.35
N LYS A 145 -15.99 -20.43 -8.43
CA LYS A 145 -17.00 -21.47 -8.62
C LYS A 145 -16.39 -22.88 -8.51
N LYS A 146 -17.25 -23.87 -8.26
CA LYS A 146 -16.83 -25.28 -8.31
C LYS A 146 -16.34 -25.58 -9.74
N GLY A 147 -15.26 -26.36 -9.88
CA GLY A 147 -14.58 -26.57 -11.16
C GLY A 147 -13.50 -25.53 -11.48
N SER A 148 -13.76 -24.23 -11.28
CA SER A 148 -12.82 -23.15 -11.58
C SER A 148 -11.55 -23.15 -10.73
N SER A 149 -10.45 -22.62 -11.30
CA SER A 149 -9.19 -22.39 -10.58
C SER A 149 -8.93 -20.89 -10.39
N CYS A 150 -8.01 -20.53 -9.48
CA CYS A 150 -7.54 -19.15 -9.35
C CYS A 150 -6.18 -19.03 -10.02
N VAL A 151 -6.11 -18.23 -11.08
CA VAL A 151 -4.89 -18.03 -11.87
C VAL A 151 -4.68 -16.54 -12.06
N TYR A 152 -3.52 -16.05 -11.65
CA TYR A 152 -3.16 -14.62 -11.68
C TYR A 152 -4.20 -13.70 -11.01
N GLY A 153 -4.87 -14.18 -9.96
CA GLY A 153 -5.88 -13.41 -9.22
C GLY A 153 -7.24 -13.36 -9.90
N MET A 154 -7.45 -14.15 -10.95
CA MET A 154 -8.72 -14.27 -11.65
C MET A 154 -9.23 -15.70 -11.56
N CYS A 155 -10.53 -15.84 -11.34
CA CYS A 155 -11.18 -17.15 -11.43
C CYS A 155 -11.22 -17.56 -12.89
N SER A 156 -10.41 -18.54 -13.28
CA SER A 156 -10.42 -19.07 -14.63
C SER A 156 -11.74 -19.80 -14.89
N TYR A 157 -12.25 -19.69 -16.11
CA TYR A 157 -13.22 -20.66 -16.60
C TYR A 157 -12.48 -21.98 -16.79
N ALA A 158 -12.95 -23.01 -16.10
CA ALA A 158 -12.61 -24.41 -16.33
C ALA A 158 -13.93 -25.14 -16.54
#